data_AF-A0A368VWQ3-F1
#
_entry.id   AF-A0A368VWQ3-F1
#
_cell.length_a   1.000
_cell.length_b   1.000
_cell.length_c   1.000
_cell.angle_alpha   90.00
_cell.angle_beta   90.00
_cell.angle_gamma   90.00
#
_symmetry.space_group_name_H-M   'P 1'
#
loop_
_entity.id
_entity.type
_entity.pdbx_description
1 polymer ?
#
loop_
_entity_poly.entity_id
_entity_poly.type
_entity_poly.pdbx_seq_one_letter_code
_entity_poly.pdbx_strand_id
1 'polypeptide(L)'
;MLFENKDYNCQIVPPNEFTLSNPVIVGEHVEGDISSHWFIVVHDGNGDYISIDLHQKRLGKCYDSFWDRHGVVGECPVIARSFTELLNQLVQNNGERWYWLKEDFESLGDAYDDIDDGSLR
;
A
#
# COMPACT_ATOMS: atom_id res chain seq x y z
N MET A 1 1.84 9.28 14.74
CA MET A 1 0.53 9.53 14.13
C MET A 1 0.58 10.82 13.30
N LEU A 2 0.13 10.77 12.06
CA LEU A 2 -0.19 11.93 11.23
C LEU A 2 -1.69 12.24 11.41
N PHE A 3 -2.02 13.52 11.60
CA PHE A 3 -3.40 14.03 11.66
C PHE A 3 -4.31 13.39 12.73
N GLU A 4 -3.77 13.10 13.92
CA GLU A 4 -4.46 12.39 15.02
C GLU A 4 -5.91 12.83 15.33
N ASN A 5 -6.25 14.10 15.09
CA ASN A 5 -7.59 14.65 15.32
C ASN A 5 -8.51 14.60 14.07
N LYS A 6 -8.22 13.74 13.09
CA LYS A 6 -8.96 13.59 11.83
C LYS A 6 -9.44 12.15 11.65
N ASP A 7 -10.53 12.01 10.89
CA ASP A 7 -11.11 10.70 10.55
C ASP A 7 -10.14 9.84 9.74
N TYR A 8 -9.32 10.45 8.86
CA TYR A 8 -8.30 9.76 8.07
C TYR A 8 -6.91 10.10 8.62
N ASN A 9 -6.71 9.78 9.90
CA ASN A 9 -5.40 9.76 10.52
C ASN A 9 -4.65 8.48 10.08
N CYS A 10 -3.32 8.51 10.19
CA CYS A 10 -2.53 7.31 9.92
C CYS A 10 -1.19 7.36 10.63
N GLN A 11 -0.60 6.20 10.87
CA GLN A 11 0.71 6.05 11.48
C GLN A 11 1.69 5.48 10.45
N ILE A 12 2.77 6.22 10.19
CA ILE A 12 3.97 5.65 9.59
C ILE A 12 4.55 4.67 10.61
N VAL A 13 4.77 3.43 10.19
CA VAL A 13 5.20 2.37 11.12
C VAL A 13 6.61 2.61 11.63
N PRO A 14 6.89 2.30 12.91
CA PRO A 14 8.25 2.22 13.41
C PRO A 14 9.00 1.02 12.81
N PRO A 15 10.35 0.99 12.88
CA PRO A 15 11.14 -0.08 12.27
C PRO A 15 10.80 -1.51 12.72
N ASN A 16 10.28 -1.70 13.94
CA ASN A 16 9.85 -3.00 14.46
C ASN A 16 8.50 -3.48 13.89
N GLU A 17 7.75 -2.60 13.23
CA GLU A 17 6.48 -2.89 12.55
C GLU A 17 6.62 -2.86 11.02
N PHE A 18 7.81 -2.54 10.51
CA PHE A 18 8.16 -2.69 9.10
C PHE A 18 8.36 -4.18 8.76
N THR A 19 7.26 -4.87 8.55
CA THR A 19 7.19 -6.32 8.31
C THR A 19 6.43 -6.65 7.02
N LEU A 20 6.52 -7.90 6.58
CA LEU A 20 5.78 -8.39 5.42
C LEU A 20 4.27 -8.21 5.60
N SER A 21 3.60 -7.80 4.52
CA SER A 21 2.18 -7.45 4.52
C SER A 21 1.29 -8.70 4.57
N ASN A 22 1.62 -9.72 3.76
CA ASN A 22 0.77 -10.92 3.63
C ASN A 22 0.56 -11.65 4.98
N PRO A 23 1.58 -11.92 5.81
CA PRO A 23 1.36 -12.57 7.10
C PRO A 23 0.48 -11.76 8.07
N VAL A 24 0.45 -10.44 7.92
CA VAL A 24 -0.36 -9.56 8.77
C VAL A 24 -1.80 -9.47 8.26
N ILE A 25 -1.99 -9.35 6.95
CA ILE A 25 -3.30 -9.06 6.34
C ILE A 25 -4.05 -10.36 5.98
N VAL A 26 -3.35 -11.33 5.39
CA VAL A 26 -3.92 -12.61 4.92
C VAL A 26 -3.73 -13.72 5.95
N GLY A 27 -2.67 -13.63 6.76
CA GLY A 27 -2.31 -14.65 7.76
C GLY A 27 -1.32 -15.71 7.24
N GLU A 28 -0.85 -15.59 6.00
CA GLU A 28 0.16 -16.47 5.40
C GLU A 28 1.08 -15.68 4.46
N HIS A 29 2.20 -16.27 4.03
CA HIS A 29 3.18 -15.57 3.19
C HIS A 29 2.74 -15.42 1.73
N VAL A 30 1.94 -16.35 1.20
CA VAL A 30 1.54 -16.44 -0.22
C VAL A 30 2.77 -16.40 -1.17
N GLU A 31 3.54 -17.49 -1.19
CA GLU A 31 4.70 -17.61 -2.08
C GLU A 31 4.31 -17.51 -3.56
N GLY A 32 5.19 -16.93 -4.38
CA GLY A 32 4.99 -16.79 -5.83
C GLY A 32 4.23 -15.52 -6.24
N ASP A 33 3.37 -14.99 -5.37
CA ASP A 33 2.69 -13.72 -5.66
C ASP A 33 3.63 -12.52 -5.46
N ILE A 34 3.42 -11.43 -6.20
CA ILE A 34 4.24 -10.22 -6.06
C ILE A 34 4.14 -9.60 -4.66
N SER A 35 2.99 -9.76 -3.99
CA SER A 35 2.73 -9.26 -2.64
C SER A 35 3.61 -9.89 -1.57
N SER A 36 4.21 -11.06 -1.85
CA SER A 36 5.20 -11.69 -0.96
C SER A 36 6.44 -10.83 -0.70
N HIS A 37 6.65 -9.76 -1.49
CA HIS A 37 7.75 -8.79 -1.34
C HIS A 37 7.32 -7.46 -0.71
N TRP A 38 6.06 -7.34 -0.29
CA TRP A 38 5.50 -6.08 0.18
C TRP A 38 5.60 -5.94 1.69
N PHE A 39 5.99 -4.75 2.14
CA PHE A 39 6.14 -4.42 3.55
C PHE A 39 5.16 -3.35 3.99
N ILE A 40 4.60 -3.47 5.18
CA ILE A 40 3.73 -2.44 5.76
C ILE A 40 4.56 -1.19 6.04
N VAL A 41 4.09 -0.03 5.58
CA VAL A 41 4.71 1.28 5.84
C VAL A 41 3.79 2.24 6.58
N VAL A 42 2.48 2.07 6.46
CA VAL A 42 1.48 2.89 7.13
C VAL A 42 0.29 2.02 7.55
N HIS A 43 -0.33 2.33 8.68
CA HIS A 43 -1.65 1.81 9.06
C HIS A 43 -2.51 2.89 9.71
N ASP A 44 -3.83 2.71 9.74
CA ASP A 44 -4.77 3.59 10.45
C ASP A 44 -5.07 3.12 11.89
N GLY A 45 -4.70 1.87 12.23
CA GLY A 45 -4.95 1.24 13.53
C GLY A 45 -6.28 0.49 13.62
N ASN A 46 -7.10 0.48 12.56
CA ASN A 46 -8.37 -0.24 12.47
C ASN A 46 -8.37 -1.35 11.39
N GLY A 47 -7.21 -1.64 10.80
CA GLY A 47 -7.05 -2.71 9.82
C GLY A 47 -6.81 -2.22 8.38
N ASP A 48 -6.70 -0.90 8.18
CA ASP A 48 -6.27 -0.33 6.90
C ASP A 48 -4.75 -0.24 6.87
N TYR A 49 -4.15 -0.77 5.81
CA TYR A 49 -2.71 -0.79 5.62
C TYR A 49 -2.34 -0.18 4.26
N ILE A 50 -1.17 0.45 4.22
CA ILE A 50 -0.46 0.77 2.99
C ILE A 50 0.84 -0.02 3.02
N SER A 51 1.13 -0.70 1.91
CA SER A 51 2.37 -1.44 1.74
C SER A 51 3.30 -0.78 0.72
N ILE A 52 4.57 -1.17 0.75
CA ILE A 52 5.61 -0.81 -0.22
C ILE A 52 6.24 -2.06 -0.81
N ASP A 53 6.44 -2.10 -2.13
CA ASP A 53 7.18 -3.18 -2.79
C ASP A 53 8.70 -3.00 -2.63
N LEU A 54 9.38 -4.03 -2.12
CA LEU A 54 10.85 -4.06 -2.06
C LEU A 54 11.50 -4.95 -3.14
N HIS A 55 10.72 -5.56 -4.02
CA HIS A 55 11.24 -6.31 -5.16
C HIS A 55 11.87 -5.37 -6.20
N GLN A 56 13.04 -5.72 -6.73
CA GLN A 56 13.84 -4.83 -7.59
C GLN A 56 13.09 -4.31 -8.82
N LYS A 57 12.19 -5.10 -9.42
CA LYS A 57 11.41 -4.69 -10.61
C LYS A 57 10.34 -3.63 -10.32
N ARG A 58 9.93 -3.48 -9.05
CA ARG A 58 8.79 -2.62 -8.62
C ARG A 58 9.15 -1.75 -7.41
N LEU A 59 10.44 -1.66 -7.12
CA LEU A 59 10.98 -1.08 -5.89
C LEU A 59 10.39 0.30 -5.62
N GLY A 60 9.76 0.44 -4.46
CA GLY A 60 9.23 1.70 -3.96
C GLY A 60 7.76 1.97 -4.29
N LYS A 61 7.13 1.22 -5.20
CA LYS A 61 5.68 1.35 -5.44
C LYS A 61 4.92 1.08 -4.14
N CYS A 62 3.92 1.90 -3.85
CA CYS A 62 3.06 1.76 -2.67
C CYS A 62 1.64 1.43 -3.10
N TYR A 63 0.96 0.58 -2.34
CA TYR A 63 -0.35 0.05 -2.69
C TYR A 63 -1.37 0.26 -1.58
N ASP A 64 -2.62 0.47 -1.98
CA ASP A 64 -3.75 0.34 -1.07
C ASP A 64 -3.88 -1.14 -0.69
N SER A 65 -3.56 -1.46 0.57
CA SER A 65 -3.52 -2.82 1.11
C SER A 65 -4.60 -3.03 2.16
N PHE A 66 -5.80 -2.48 1.91
CA PHE A 66 -6.97 -2.85 2.68
C PHE A 66 -7.29 -4.36 2.52
N TRP A 67 -7.87 -4.97 3.55
CA TRP A 67 -8.01 -6.43 3.64
C TRP A 67 -8.82 -7.05 2.49
N ASP A 68 -9.74 -6.30 1.88
CA ASP A 68 -10.62 -6.79 0.80
C ASP A 68 -9.96 -6.78 -0.59
N ARG A 69 -8.81 -6.10 -0.71
CA ARG A 69 -8.18 -5.80 -2.00
C ARG A 69 -6.68 -6.08 -2.05
N HIS A 70 -6.07 -6.30 -0.89
CA HIS A 70 -4.66 -6.61 -0.78
C HIS A 70 -4.30 -7.85 -1.60
N GLY A 71 -3.44 -7.67 -2.60
CA GLY A 71 -3.01 -8.75 -3.49
C GLY A 71 -4.11 -9.27 -4.44
N VAL A 72 -5.18 -8.50 -4.65
CA VAL A 72 -6.27 -8.85 -5.56
C VAL A 72 -6.08 -8.16 -6.91
N VAL A 73 -5.97 -8.95 -7.98
CA VAL A 73 -5.78 -8.46 -9.35
C VAL A 73 -6.93 -7.53 -9.76
N GLY A 74 -6.60 -6.29 -10.14
CA GLY A 74 -7.57 -5.28 -10.57
C GLY A 74 -8.24 -4.50 -9.45
N GLU A 75 -7.93 -4.81 -8.19
CA GLU A 75 -8.49 -4.14 -7.01
C GLU A 75 -7.40 -3.55 -6.10
N CYS A 76 -6.11 -3.74 -6.42
CA CYS A 76 -4.98 -3.31 -5.60
C CYS A 76 -4.26 -2.12 -6.25
N PRO A 77 -4.81 -0.90 -6.14
CA PRO A 77 -4.29 0.25 -6.86
C PRO A 77 -2.90 0.65 -6.38
N VAL A 78 -2.06 1.08 -7.32
CA VAL A 78 -0.85 1.83 -7.03
C VAL A 78 -1.26 3.21 -6.55
N ILE A 79 -0.89 3.57 -5.32
CA ILE A 79 -1.24 4.88 -4.75
C ILE A 79 -0.06 5.85 -4.72
N ALA A 80 1.17 5.35 -4.83
CA ALA A 80 2.37 6.17 -5.01
C ALA A 80 3.50 5.37 -5.68
N ARG A 81 4.44 6.05 -6.37
CA ARG A 81 5.61 5.40 -7.00
C ARG A 81 6.82 5.28 -6.07
N SER A 82 6.77 5.95 -4.91
CA SER A 82 7.82 5.92 -3.90
C SER A 82 7.25 6.26 -2.52
N PHE A 83 7.97 5.89 -1.46
CA PHE A 83 7.64 6.30 -0.09
C PHE A 83 7.63 7.83 0.08
N THR A 84 8.54 8.55 -0.59
CA THR A 84 8.58 10.02 -0.55
C THR A 84 7.33 10.64 -1.18
N GLU A 85 6.89 10.10 -2.32
CA GLU A 85 5.64 10.54 -2.98
C GLU A 85 4.43 10.27 -2.08
N LEU A 86 4.34 9.08 -1.48
CA LEU A 86 3.31 8.73 -0.50
C LEU A 86 3.28 9.75 0.65
N LEU A 87 4.44 10.02 1.26
CA LEU A 87 4.53 10.95 2.38
C LEU A 87 4.09 12.37 1.99
N ASN A 88 4.53 12.85 0.82
CA ASN A 88 4.13 14.17 0.33
C ASN A 88 2.63 14.26 0.11
N GLN A 89 2.02 13.24 -0.52
CA GLN A 89 0.58 13.19 -0.77
C GLN A 89 -0.20 13.16 0.54
N LEU A 90 0.19 12.30 1.49
CA LEU A 90 -0.44 12.24 2.81
C LEU A 90 -0.37 13.60 3.53
N VAL A 91 0.80 14.23 3.54
CA VAL A 91 1.00 15.53 4.19
C VAL A 91 0.15 16.64 3.55
N GLN A 92 0.15 16.72 2.21
CA GLN A 92 -0.63 17.71 1.47
C GLN A 92 -2.14 17.50 1.61
N ASN A 93 -2.58 16.24 1.73
CA ASN A 93 -3.96 15.86 1.90
C ASN A 93 -4.54 16.15 3.30
N ASN A 94 -3.68 16.45 4.28
CA ASN A 94 -4.07 17.00 5.58
C ASN A 94 -5.13 16.19 6.38
N GLY A 95 -5.12 14.85 6.24
CA GLY A 95 -6.08 13.96 6.90
C GLY A 95 -7.54 14.22 6.51
N GLU A 96 -7.79 14.69 5.28
CA GLU A 96 -9.14 14.75 4.69
C GLU A 96 -9.59 13.35 4.28
N ARG A 97 -10.00 13.07 3.04
CA ARG A 97 -10.25 11.70 2.54
C ARG A 97 -8.94 11.10 2.00
N TRP A 98 -8.76 9.78 1.98
CA TRP A 98 -7.65 9.15 1.24
C TRP A 98 -7.50 9.76 -0.15
N TYR A 99 -6.31 10.30 -0.47
CA TYR A 99 -6.15 11.14 -1.66
C TYR A 99 -6.42 10.37 -2.96
N TRP A 100 -6.15 9.06 -2.98
CA TRP A 100 -6.43 8.20 -4.13
C TRP A 100 -7.91 7.87 -4.32
N LEU A 101 -8.77 8.24 -3.35
CA LEU A 101 -10.23 8.12 -3.43
C LEU A 101 -10.91 9.45 -3.78
N LYS A 102 -10.16 10.51 -4.07
CA LYS A 102 -10.70 11.79 -4.54
C LYS A 102 -10.97 11.73 -6.05
N GLU A 103 -11.98 12.47 -6.51
CA GLU A 103 -12.41 12.44 -7.93
C GLU A 103 -11.35 12.95 -8.90
N ASP A 104 -10.45 13.81 -8.43
CA ASP A 104 -9.36 14.42 -9.19
C ASP A 104 -8.06 13.60 -9.14
N PHE A 105 -8.07 12.44 -8.48
CA PHE A 105 -6.91 11.56 -8.48
C PHE A 105 -6.72 10.89 -9.84
N GLU A 106 -5.58 11.16 -10.47
CA GLU A 106 -5.15 10.44 -11.67
C GLU A 106 -4.63 9.05 -11.26
N SER A 107 -5.37 8.01 -11.68
CA SER A 107 -4.99 6.62 -11.40
C SER A 107 -3.57 6.30 -11.88
N LEU A 108 -2.81 5.58 -11.05
CA LEU A 108 -1.49 5.07 -11.38
C LEU A 108 -1.51 3.61 -11.88
N GLY A 109 -2.71 3.05 -12.08
CA GLY A 109 -2.91 1.64 -12.43
C GLY A 109 -3.00 0.73 -11.21
N ASP A 110 -3.07 -0.56 -11.49
CA ASP A 110 -3.13 -1.65 -10.52
C ASP A 110 -1.74 -2.27 -10.28
N ALA A 111 -1.54 -2.88 -9.11
CA ALA A 111 -0.31 -3.59 -8.77
C ALA A 111 0.06 -4.68 -9.80
N TYR A 112 -0.95 -5.24 -10.48
CA TYR A 112 -0.81 -6.37 -11.38
C TYR A 112 -0.76 -6.00 -12.88
N ASP A 113 -0.93 -4.73 -13.26
CA ASP A 113 -1.01 -4.31 -14.67
C ASP A 113 0.24 -4.64 -15.51
N ASP A 114 1.43 -4.56 -14.91
CA ASP A 114 2.72 -4.75 -15.59
C ASP A 114 3.39 -6.09 -15.25
N ILE A 115 2.62 -7.07 -14.77
CA ILE A 115 3.16 -8.35 -14.35
C ILE A 115 3.15 -9.33 -15.52
N ASP A 116 4.33 -9.63 -16.05
CA ASP A 116 4.50 -10.70 -17.03
C ASP A 116 3.98 -12.04 -16.44
N ASP A 117 3.08 -12.69 -17.18
CA ASP A 117 2.36 -13.95 -16.92
C ASP A 117 3.26 -15.17 -16.58
N GLY A 118 4.59 -14.97 -16.54
CA GLY A 118 5.58 -15.95 -16.08
C GLY A 118 5.84 -15.95 -14.57
N SER A 119 5.22 -15.05 -13.81
CA SER A 119 5.38 -14.95 -12.34
C SER A 119 4.21 -15.49 -11.53
N LEU A 120 3.16 -15.99 -12.19
CA LEU A 120 1.99 -16.65 -11.58
C LEU A 120 2.02 -18.19 -11.74
N ARG A 121 3.22 -18.80 -11.88
CA ARG A 121 3.38 -20.26 -12.05
C ARG A 121 4.12 -20.91 -10.90
#